data_AF-W4H5C4-F1
#
_entry.id   AF-W4H5C4-F1
#
_cell.length_a   1.000
_cell.length_b   1.000
_cell.length_c   1.000
_cell.angle_alpha   90.00
_cell.angle_beta   90.00
_cell.angle_gamma   90.00
#
_symmetry.space_group_name_H-M   'P 1'
#
loop_
_entity.id
_entity.type
_entity.pdbx_description
1 polymer ?
#
loop_
_entity_poly.entity_id
_entity_poly.type
_entity_poly.pdbx_seq_one_letter_code
_entity_poly.pdbx_strand_id
1 'polypeptide(L)'
;MTKTSGHNGPKNLPMRRTMIKSTVGHVKRPAYDLPDARETEHVYGYPIIRDPEDAGQVMGKWVQATPSPAVESTRSFVETNRRALQIGCINAKDVRQYANEHPDIREKAAPTKKQIGYTPTNDVIYGIKTAASEDIQMLIQAKHTNFHTDGHDYPDLSGMKIKGVRLPSFCTCSCV
;
A
#
# COMPACT_ATOMS: atom_id res chain seq x y z
N MET A 1 58.50 -37.33 10.52
CA MET A 1 59.32 -37.81 9.39
C MET A 1 58.40 -38.26 8.27
N THR A 2 58.32 -37.44 7.22
CA THR A 2 57.48 -37.58 6.04
C THR A 2 58.08 -38.59 5.05
N LYS A 3 57.30 -39.55 4.57
CA LYS A 3 57.62 -40.29 3.34
C LYS A 3 56.53 -40.02 2.31
N THR A 4 56.79 -39.05 1.44
CA THR A 4 56.09 -38.82 0.19
C THR A 4 56.53 -39.87 -0.82
N SER A 5 55.71 -40.90 -1.05
CA SER A 5 55.93 -41.83 -2.15
C SER A 5 55.42 -41.20 -3.46
N GLY A 6 56.30 -40.46 -4.13
CA GLY A 6 56.05 -39.94 -5.47
C GLY A 6 55.93 -41.08 -6.48
N HIS A 7 54.71 -41.34 -6.95
CA HIS A 7 54.48 -42.26 -8.06
C HIS A 7 54.69 -41.49 -9.38
N ASN A 8 55.95 -41.42 -9.83
CA ASN A 8 56.30 -40.91 -11.16
C ASN A 8 56.29 -42.07 -12.17
N GLY A 9 55.08 -42.55 -12.51
CA GLY A 9 54.84 -43.42 -13.66
C GLY A 9 54.33 -42.60 -14.85
N PRO A 10 54.61 -43.00 -16.11
CA PRO A 10 54.14 -42.27 -17.29
C PRO A 10 52.60 -42.21 -17.29
N LYS A 11 52.06 -40.99 -17.20
CA LYS A 11 50.63 -40.73 -16.95
C LYS A 11 49.69 -41.03 -18.14
N ASN A 12 50.19 -41.59 -19.24
CA ASN A 12 49.40 -41.90 -20.44
C ASN A 12 50.02 -43.03 -21.27
N LEU A 13 49.98 -44.27 -20.77
CA LEU A 13 50.02 -45.44 -21.64
C LEU A 13 48.57 -45.83 -21.95
N PRO A 14 48.16 -45.99 -23.22
CA PRO A 14 46.81 -46.43 -23.53
C PRO A 14 46.62 -47.86 -22.98
N MET A 15 45.93 -47.97 -21.85
CA MET A 15 45.56 -49.27 -21.28
C MET A 15 44.68 -50.02 -22.30
N ARG A 16 44.95 -51.31 -22.48
CA ARG A 16 44.17 -52.17 -23.38
C ARG A 16 42.69 -52.10 -22.99
N ARG A 17 41.83 -51.67 -23.92
CA ARG A 17 40.39 -51.44 -23.71
C ARG A 17 39.68 -52.66 -23.08
N THR A 18 40.15 -53.87 -23.35
CA THR A 18 39.60 -55.14 -22.82
C THR A 18 39.90 -55.39 -21.33
N MET A 19 40.85 -54.65 -20.75
CA MET A 19 41.20 -54.74 -19.32
C MET A 19 40.55 -53.63 -18.48
N ILE A 20 39.79 -52.72 -19.09
CA ILE A 20 39.11 -51.62 -18.40
C ILE A 20 37.70 -52.09 -18.05
N LYS A 21 37.45 -52.28 -16.76
CA LYS A 21 36.13 -52.67 -16.25
C LYS A 21 35.14 -51.54 -16.52
N SER A 22 33.98 -51.85 -17.11
CA SER A 22 32.93 -50.85 -17.31
C SER A 22 32.38 -50.43 -15.95
N THR A 23 32.58 -49.17 -15.58
CA THR A 23 31.96 -48.57 -14.40
C THR A 23 30.61 -48.00 -14.79
N VAL A 24 29.54 -48.74 -14.52
CA VAL A 24 28.16 -48.28 -14.74
C VAL A 24 27.72 -47.47 -13.51
N GLY A 25 27.11 -46.31 -13.71
CA GLY A 25 26.58 -45.47 -12.62
C GLY A 25 27.53 -44.41 -12.05
N HIS A 26 28.76 -44.30 -12.58
CA HIS A 26 29.68 -43.21 -12.22
C HIS A 26 29.76 -42.16 -13.33
N VAL A 27 29.79 -40.88 -12.94
CA VAL A 27 30.00 -39.76 -13.85
C VAL A 27 31.46 -39.73 -14.32
N LYS A 28 31.71 -39.19 -15.53
CA LYS A 28 33.06 -38.98 -16.05
C LYS A 28 33.86 -38.12 -15.06
N ARG A 29 35.11 -38.52 -14.80
CA ARG A 29 36.00 -37.72 -13.96
C ARG A 29 36.30 -36.38 -14.66
N PRO A 30 36.16 -35.25 -13.96
CA PRO A 30 36.51 -33.95 -14.50
C PRO A 30 38.04 -33.86 -14.68
N ALA A 31 38.47 -33.01 -15.62
CA ALA A 31 39.89 -32.80 -15.92
C ALA A 31 40.60 -31.85 -14.93
N TYR A 32 39.83 -31.26 -14.01
CA TYR A 32 40.30 -30.29 -13.01
C TYR A 32 39.89 -30.74 -11.61
N ASP A 33 40.64 -30.29 -10.60
CA ASP A 33 40.33 -30.56 -9.19
C ASP A 33 39.15 -29.71 -8.75
N LEU A 34 38.04 -30.34 -8.35
CA LEU A 34 36.91 -29.63 -7.77
C LEU A 34 37.16 -29.27 -6.31
N PRO A 35 36.59 -28.16 -5.82
CA PRO A 35 36.71 -27.73 -4.43
C PRO A 35 36.14 -28.75 -3.44
N ASP A 36 35.20 -29.61 -3.86
CA ASP A 36 34.66 -30.73 -3.06
C ASP A 36 35.75 -31.68 -2.51
N ALA A 37 36.90 -31.77 -3.19
CA ALA A 37 38.04 -32.56 -2.72
C ALA A 37 38.84 -31.89 -1.59
N ARG A 38 38.69 -30.57 -1.39
CA ARG A 38 39.42 -29.77 -0.39
C ARG A 38 38.52 -29.28 0.75
N GLU A 39 37.29 -28.93 0.41
CA GLU A 39 36.28 -28.37 1.31
C GLU A 39 34.97 -29.13 1.12
N THR A 40 34.66 -30.05 2.03
CA THR A 40 33.47 -30.91 1.99
C THR A 40 32.15 -30.11 2.08
N GLU A 41 32.21 -28.86 2.55
CA GLU A 41 31.04 -27.98 2.72
C GLU A 41 30.86 -26.97 1.57
N HIS A 42 31.61 -27.09 0.48
CA HIS A 42 31.48 -26.17 -0.64
C HIS A 42 30.11 -26.32 -1.32
N VAL A 43 29.27 -25.30 -1.21
CA VAL A 43 27.99 -25.23 -1.92
C VAL A 43 28.19 -24.56 -3.27
N TYR A 44 27.98 -25.33 -4.34
CA TYR A 44 28.00 -24.78 -5.70
C TYR A 44 26.77 -23.92 -5.97
N GLY A 45 26.98 -22.84 -6.72
CA GLY A 45 25.91 -21.92 -7.14
C GLY A 45 26.16 -20.49 -6.65
N TYR A 46 25.27 -19.59 -7.04
CA TYR A 46 25.30 -18.21 -6.58
C TYR A 46 24.46 -18.08 -5.30
N PRO A 47 24.96 -17.45 -4.23
CA PRO A 47 24.18 -17.26 -3.02
C PRO A 47 23.00 -16.34 -3.30
N ILE A 48 21.80 -16.79 -2.95
CA ILE A 48 20.61 -15.93 -3.00
C ILE A 48 20.67 -15.01 -1.79
N ILE A 49 21.07 -13.75 -2.02
CA ILE A 49 21.00 -12.69 -1.01
C ILE A 49 19.52 -12.39 -0.80
N ARG A 50 19.00 -12.74 0.37
CA ARG A 50 17.62 -12.39 0.75
C ARG A 50 17.61 -10.96 1.25
N ASP A 51 16.58 -10.22 0.88
CA ASP A 51 16.36 -8.89 1.41
C ASP A 51 16.26 -8.94 2.94
N PRO A 52 16.76 -7.91 3.64
CA PRO A 52 16.74 -7.88 5.11
C PRO A 52 15.33 -7.69 5.68
N GLU A 53 14.38 -7.21 4.88
CA GLU A 53 12.99 -7.00 5.29
C GLU A 53 12.13 -8.19 4.84
N ASP A 54 11.41 -8.79 5.78
CA ASP A 54 10.49 -9.89 5.49
C ASP A 54 9.17 -9.36 4.89
N ALA A 55 8.44 -10.19 4.15
CA ALA A 55 7.16 -9.83 3.54
C ALA A 55 6.16 -9.30 4.59
N GLY A 56 6.22 -9.81 5.82
CA GLY A 56 5.41 -9.31 6.94
C GLY A 56 5.76 -7.88 7.37
N GLN A 57 7.04 -7.48 7.31
CA GLN A 57 7.47 -6.12 7.64
C GLN A 57 7.10 -5.12 6.54
N VAL A 58 7.18 -5.52 5.27
CA VAL A 58 6.72 -4.71 4.15
C VAL A 58 5.20 -4.48 4.23
N MET A 59 4.44 -5.52 4.59
CA MET A 59 2.99 -5.42 4.76
C MET A 59 2.56 -4.63 6.00
N GLY A 60 3.35 -4.61 7.08
CA GLY A 60 3.06 -3.81 8.28
C GLY A 60 3.49 -2.35 8.19
N LYS A 61 4.53 -2.07 7.40
CA LYS A 61 5.10 -0.74 7.18
C LYS A 61 4.67 -0.18 5.83
N TRP A 62 3.36 -0.10 5.56
CA TRP A 62 2.88 0.74 4.45
C TRP A 62 3.35 2.17 4.73
N VAL A 63 4.41 2.57 4.03
CA VAL A 63 5.29 3.69 4.37
C VAL A 63 4.45 4.96 4.47
N GLN A 64 4.26 5.47 5.69
CA GLN A 64 3.93 6.88 5.87
C GLN A 64 5.09 7.68 5.29
N ALA A 65 4.80 8.51 4.29
CA ALA A 65 5.80 9.36 3.68
C ALA A 65 6.52 10.16 4.77
N THR A 66 7.84 10.00 4.86
CA THR A 66 8.68 10.89 5.67
C THR A 66 8.55 12.28 5.08
N PRO A 67 7.94 13.24 5.80
CA PRO A 67 7.81 14.59 5.29
C PRO A 67 9.21 15.16 5.05
N SER A 68 9.40 15.82 3.91
CA SER A 68 10.65 16.50 3.62
C SER A 68 10.95 17.54 4.72
N PRO A 69 12.23 17.80 5.02
CA PRO A 69 12.60 18.84 5.97
C PRO A 69 11.93 20.15 5.55
N ALA A 70 11.25 20.79 6.51
CA ALA A 70 10.52 22.02 6.26
C ALA A 70 11.48 23.05 5.64
N VAL A 71 11.05 23.69 4.55
CA VAL A 71 11.78 24.81 3.94
C VAL A 71 12.03 25.84 5.03
N GLU A 72 13.30 26.05 5.37
CA GLU A 72 13.67 27.08 6.32
C GLU A 72 13.27 28.45 5.76
N SER A 73 12.52 29.22 6.56
CA SER A 73 12.10 30.54 6.14
C SER A 73 13.31 31.46 5.96
N THR A 74 13.37 32.10 4.80
CA THR A 74 14.37 33.11 4.46
C THR A 74 14.33 34.25 5.48
N ARG A 75 15.48 34.84 5.75
CA ARG A 75 15.62 36.04 6.59
C ARG A 75 14.72 37.17 6.10
N SER A 76 14.04 37.85 7.02
CA SER A 76 13.13 38.94 6.68
C SER A 76 13.75 40.31 6.91
N PHE A 77 14.02 41.02 5.83
CA PHE A 77 14.55 42.40 5.90
C PHE A 77 13.50 43.38 6.44
N VAL A 78 12.23 43.18 6.11
CA VAL A 78 11.14 44.09 6.50
C VAL A 78 10.89 44.05 8.01
N GLU A 79 10.83 42.86 8.59
CA GLU A 79 10.62 42.70 10.04
C GLU A 79 11.84 43.17 10.84
N THR A 80 13.05 42.89 10.33
CA THR A 80 14.31 43.40 10.92
C THR A 80 14.28 44.93 10.97
N ASN A 81 13.89 45.57 9.87
CA ASN A 81 13.81 47.04 9.79
C ASN A 81 12.72 47.60 10.72
N ARG A 82 11.56 46.94 10.83
CA ARG A 82 10.50 47.35 11.77
C ARG A 82 10.99 47.35 13.22
N ARG A 83 11.73 46.31 13.63
CA ARG A 83 12.29 46.24 14.99
C ARG A 83 13.42 47.24 15.21
N ALA A 84 14.27 47.47 14.21
CA ALA A 84 15.28 48.52 14.25
C ALA A 84 14.65 49.90 14.51
N LEU A 85 13.53 50.20 13.83
CA LEU A 85 12.78 51.44 14.04
C LEU A 85 12.12 51.51 15.42
N GLN A 86 11.63 50.39 15.97
CA GLN A 86 11.08 50.34 17.34
C GLN A 86 12.14 50.65 18.41
N ILE A 87 13.39 50.27 18.16
CA ILE A 87 14.53 50.52 19.05
C ILE A 87 15.09 51.94 18.87
N GLY A 88 14.64 52.66 17.83
CA GLY A 88 15.07 54.03 17.55
C GLY A 88 16.35 54.12 16.72
N CYS A 89 16.71 53.08 15.96
CA CYS A 89 17.82 53.15 15.01
C CYS A 89 17.43 54.03 13.81
N ILE A 90 17.81 55.31 13.86
CA ILE A 90 17.45 56.32 12.85
C ILE A 90 18.47 56.36 11.70
N ASN A 91 19.73 56.03 11.99
CA ASN A 91 20.81 56.07 11.01
C ASN A 91 20.95 54.75 10.24
N ALA A 92 21.35 54.85 8.97
CA ALA A 92 21.56 53.68 8.10
C ALA A 92 22.66 52.72 8.61
N LYS A 93 23.68 53.25 9.31
CA LYS A 93 24.73 52.41 9.92
C LYS A 93 24.17 51.57 11.07
N ASP A 94 23.35 52.18 11.91
CA ASP A 94 22.78 51.55 13.09
C ASP A 94 21.77 50.46 12.69
N VAL A 95 20.98 50.69 11.63
CA VAL A 95 20.09 49.66 11.05
C VAL A 95 20.90 48.48 10.50
N ARG A 96 22.04 48.73 9.84
CA ARG A 96 22.91 47.66 9.32
C ARG A 96 23.59 46.88 10.44
N GLN A 97 23.99 47.56 11.51
CA GLN A 97 24.56 46.93 12.69
C GLN A 97 23.51 46.07 13.41
N TYR A 98 22.31 46.61 13.62
CA TYR A 98 21.18 45.90 14.20
C TYR A 98 20.82 44.63 13.41
N ALA A 99 20.83 44.74 12.07
CA ALA A 99 20.64 43.60 11.19
C ALA A 99 21.72 42.52 11.38
N ASN A 100 22.99 42.89 11.56
CA ASN A 100 24.05 41.89 11.75
C ASN A 100 23.99 41.23 13.14
N GLU A 101 23.57 41.98 14.15
CA GLU A 101 23.40 41.48 15.53
C GLU A 101 22.19 40.55 15.67
N HIS A 102 21.16 40.70 14.83
CA HIS A 102 19.93 39.92 14.88
C HIS A 102 19.65 39.18 13.56
N PRO A 103 20.45 38.14 13.21
CA PRO A 103 20.25 37.36 11.99
C PRO A 103 19.01 36.45 12.05
N ASP A 104 18.48 36.21 13.26
CA ASP A 104 17.42 35.22 13.53
C ASP A 104 16.01 35.75 13.25
N ILE A 105 15.89 37.01 12.83
CA ILE A 105 14.62 37.64 12.48
C ILE A 105 14.18 37.08 11.12
N ARG A 106 13.37 36.03 11.18
CA ARG A 106 12.76 35.36 10.03
C ARG A 106 11.32 35.82 9.86
N GLU A 107 10.84 35.80 8.61
CA GLU A 107 9.44 36.05 8.33
C GLU A 107 8.61 34.93 8.97
N LYS A 108 7.64 35.32 9.80
CA LYS A 108 6.59 34.38 10.20
C LYS A 108 5.92 33.97 8.90
N ALA A 109 5.90 32.68 8.60
CA ALA A 109 5.16 32.14 7.47
C ALA A 109 3.79 32.83 7.45
N ALA A 110 3.41 33.40 6.30
CA ALA A 110 2.17 34.14 6.15
C ALA A 110 1.07 33.38 6.89
N PRO A 111 0.31 34.02 7.80
CA PRO A 111 -0.70 33.30 8.56
C PRO A 111 -1.56 32.58 7.55
N THR A 112 -1.49 31.24 7.57
CA THR A 112 -2.34 30.36 6.76
C THR A 112 -3.73 30.94 6.96
N LYS A 113 -4.37 31.40 5.87
CA LYS A 113 -5.67 32.07 5.92
C LYS A 113 -6.52 31.31 6.91
N LYS A 114 -6.68 31.83 8.13
CA LYS A 114 -7.48 31.16 9.15
C LYS A 114 -8.86 31.20 8.53
N GLN A 115 -9.38 30.05 8.10
CA GLN A 115 -10.78 29.98 7.76
C GLN A 115 -11.52 30.34 9.04
N ILE A 116 -12.05 31.56 9.07
CA ILE A 116 -12.91 32.04 10.12
C ILE A 116 -14.19 31.26 9.94
N GLY A 117 -14.39 30.25 10.78
CA GLY A 117 -15.63 29.50 10.82
C GLY A 117 -15.39 28.01 10.90
N TYR A 118 -15.63 27.48 12.10
CA TYR A 118 -15.81 26.08 12.46
C TYR A 118 -14.61 25.40 13.12
N THR A 119 -14.67 25.35 14.45
CA THR A 119 -13.93 24.41 15.29
C THR A 119 -14.76 23.14 15.44
N PRO A 120 -14.36 22.01 14.82
CA PRO A 120 -15.07 20.75 14.99
C PRO A 120 -15.00 20.32 16.47
N THR A 121 -16.15 20.13 17.10
CA THR A 121 -16.26 19.43 18.38
C THR A 121 -16.00 17.94 18.17
N ASN A 122 -15.68 17.19 19.24
CA ASN A 122 -15.34 15.75 19.15
C ASN A 122 -16.46 14.86 18.55
N ASP A 123 -17.67 15.41 18.36
CA ASP A 123 -18.83 14.72 17.78
C ASP A 123 -18.92 14.86 16.25
N VAL A 124 -18.00 15.59 15.63
CA VAL A 124 -18.04 15.86 14.19
C VAL A 124 -17.32 14.76 13.44
N ILE A 125 -18.08 13.94 12.72
CA ILE A 125 -17.53 12.94 11.81
C ILE A 125 -17.08 13.65 10.53
N TYR A 126 -15.79 13.55 10.22
CA TYR A 126 -15.22 14.07 8.98
C TYR A 126 -15.66 13.25 7.77
N GLY A 127 -15.91 13.93 6.65
CA GLY A 127 -16.24 13.29 5.36
C GLY A 127 -17.44 13.94 4.68
N ILE A 128 -17.69 13.53 3.43
CA ILE A 128 -18.88 13.91 2.67
C ILE A 128 -19.94 12.85 2.94
N LYS A 129 -21.07 13.25 3.54
CA LYS A 129 -22.19 12.32 3.77
C LYS A 129 -22.73 11.87 2.41
N THR A 130 -22.88 10.56 2.22
CA THR A 130 -23.58 10.02 1.05
C THR A 130 -25.05 10.40 1.13
N ALA A 131 -25.62 10.82 0.00
CA ALA A 131 -27.07 11.02 -0.10
C ALA A 131 -27.75 9.64 -0.11
N ALA A 132 -28.79 9.47 0.70
CA ALA A 132 -29.59 8.24 0.66
C ALA A 132 -30.28 8.13 -0.70
N SER A 133 -30.19 6.95 -1.33
CA SER A 133 -30.95 6.62 -2.54
C SER A 133 -32.44 6.50 -2.22
N GLU A 134 -33.28 6.59 -3.26
CA GLU A 134 -34.72 6.37 -3.15
C GLU A 134 -35.06 4.98 -2.57
N ASP A 135 -36.22 4.87 -1.90
CA ASP A 135 -36.66 3.63 -1.25
C ASP A 135 -37.04 2.55 -2.29
N ILE A 136 -36.55 1.33 -2.08
CA ILE A 136 -36.76 0.18 -2.97
C ILE A 136 -38.25 -0.12 -3.14
N GLN A 137 -39.06 0.08 -2.08
CA GLN A 137 -40.51 -0.14 -2.15
C GLN A 137 -41.19 0.76 -3.17
N MET A 138 -40.70 1.99 -3.36
CA MET A 138 -41.26 2.94 -4.32
C MET A 138 -40.96 2.53 -5.76
N LEU A 139 -39.78 1.92 -6.01
CA LEU A 139 -39.45 1.32 -7.30
C LEU A 139 -40.33 0.11 -7.61
N ILE A 140 -40.53 -0.80 -6.64
CA ILE A 140 -41.35 -2.02 -6.81
C ILE A 140 -42.80 -1.66 -7.14
N GLN A 141 -43.35 -0.65 -6.46
CA GLN A 141 -44.71 -0.17 -6.70
C GLN A 141 -44.86 0.66 -7.98
N ALA A 142 -43.76 0.88 -8.71
CA ALA A 142 -43.70 1.63 -9.97
C ALA A 142 -44.39 3.01 -9.87
N LYS A 143 -44.36 3.64 -8.70
CA LYS A 143 -45.08 4.89 -8.39
C LYS A 143 -44.63 6.09 -9.24
N HIS A 144 -43.45 6.02 -9.82
CA HIS A 144 -42.89 7.03 -10.71
C HIS A 144 -43.12 6.73 -12.20
N THR A 145 -43.91 5.70 -12.51
CA THR A 145 -44.24 5.32 -13.88
C THR A 145 -45.71 5.61 -14.18
N ASN A 146 -45.99 6.18 -15.35
CA ASN A 146 -47.34 6.51 -15.81
C ASN A 146 -47.93 5.36 -16.66
N PHE A 147 -47.71 4.11 -16.26
CA PHE A 147 -48.37 2.99 -16.94
C PHE A 147 -49.83 2.94 -16.49
N HIS A 148 -50.75 3.07 -17.45
CA HIS A 148 -52.16 2.82 -17.20
C HIS A 148 -52.31 1.33 -16.86
N THR A 149 -52.96 1.02 -15.75
CA THR A 149 -53.28 -0.37 -15.42
C THR A 149 -54.33 -0.84 -16.43
N ASP A 150 -53.92 -1.59 -17.44
CA ASP A 150 -54.82 -2.22 -18.43
C ASP A 150 -55.65 -3.33 -17.75
N GLY A 151 -56.58 -2.91 -16.89
CA GLY A 151 -57.52 -3.74 -16.15
C GLY A 151 -58.86 -3.90 -16.88
N HIS A 152 -58.91 -3.61 -18.18
CA HIS A 152 -60.13 -3.68 -19.00
C HIS A 152 -60.30 -5.01 -19.77
N ASP A 153 -59.30 -5.89 -19.73
CA ASP A 153 -59.31 -7.14 -20.53
C ASP A 153 -60.04 -8.32 -19.86
N TYR A 154 -60.51 -8.17 -18.62
CA TYR A 154 -61.29 -9.20 -17.92
C TYR A 154 -62.67 -8.66 -17.51
N PRO A 155 -63.75 -9.41 -17.75
CA PRO A 155 -65.09 -9.01 -17.32
C PRO A 155 -65.17 -8.93 -15.79
N ASP A 156 -65.79 -7.85 -15.28
CA ASP A 156 -66.00 -7.65 -13.85
C ASP A 156 -66.99 -8.68 -13.29
N LEU A 157 -66.48 -9.63 -12.53
CA LEU A 157 -67.26 -10.70 -11.89
C LEU A 157 -67.77 -10.30 -10.49
N SER A 158 -67.62 -9.04 -10.07
CA SER A 158 -68.09 -8.53 -8.76
C SER A 158 -69.61 -8.74 -8.54
N GLY A 159 -70.39 -8.80 -9.62
CA GLY A 159 -71.84 -9.08 -9.59
C GLY A 159 -72.22 -10.57 -9.65
N MET A 160 -71.25 -11.49 -9.79
CA MET A 160 -71.55 -12.91 -10.03
C MET A 160 -71.92 -13.63 -8.72
N LYS A 161 -73.22 -13.80 -8.49
CA LYS A 161 -73.76 -14.50 -7.31
C LYS A 161 -73.69 -16.02 -7.53
N ILE A 162 -72.61 -16.65 -7.06
CA ILE A 162 -72.45 -18.11 -7.11
C ILE A 162 -73.53 -18.76 -6.24
N LYS A 163 -74.48 -19.47 -6.86
CA LYS A 163 -75.42 -20.37 -6.17
C LYS A 163 -74.75 -21.74 -6.03
N GLY A 164 -74.25 -22.06 -4.83
CA GLY A 164 -73.63 -23.36 -4.54
C GLY A 164 -72.57 -23.27 -3.44
N VAL A 165 -72.34 -24.37 -2.73
CA VAL A 165 -71.54 -24.49 -1.49
C VAL A 165 -70.22 -23.74 -1.58
N ARG A 166 -70.06 -22.73 -0.71
CA ARG A 166 -68.83 -21.95 -0.54
C ARG A 166 -67.77 -22.85 0.09
N LEU A 167 -66.78 -23.29 -0.68
CA LEU A 167 -65.57 -23.88 -0.11
C LEU A 167 -64.83 -22.78 0.68
N PRO A 168 -64.47 -23.02 1.96
CA PRO A 168 -63.78 -22.02 2.75
C PRO A 168 -62.35 -21.84 2.22
N SER A 169 -62.08 -20.73 1.54
CA SER A 169 -60.71 -20.27 1.27
C SER A 169 -60.19 -19.53 2.50
N PHE A 170 -59.87 -20.27 3.55
CA PHE A 170 -58.97 -19.81 4.61
C PHE A 170 -58.01 -20.94 4.92
N CYS A 171 -56.79 -20.84 4.40
CA CYS A 171 -55.67 -21.57 4.95
C CYS A 171 -54.40 -20.72 4.80
N THR A 172 -54.22 -19.78 5.72
CA THR A 172 -52.88 -19.36 6.17
C THR A 172 -52.86 -19.57 7.67
N CYS A 173 -52.53 -20.80 8.07
CA CYS A 173 -52.02 -21.04 9.41
C CYS A 173 -50.55 -20.63 9.40
N SER A 174 -50.23 -19.74 10.31
CA SER A 174 -48.95 -19.07 10.52
C SER A 174 -47.83 -20.08 10.83
N CYS A 175 -46.72 -19.98 10.11
CA CYS A 175 -45.42 -20.35 10.64
C CYS A 175 -44.72 -19.07 11.07
N VAL A 176 -44.87 -18.71 12.35
CA VAL A 176 -43.83 -18.39 13.36
C VAL A 176 -44.56 -18.26 14.69
#